data_AF-A0A383BYB2-F1
#
_entry.id   AF-A0A383BYB2-F1
#
_cell.length_a   1.000
_cell.length_b   1.000
_cell.length_c   1.000
_cell.angle_alpha   90.00
_cell.angle_beta   90.00
_cell.angle_gamma   90.00
#
_symmetry.space_group_name_H-M   'P 1'
#
loop_
_entity.id
_entity.type
_entity.pdbx_description
1 polymer ?
#
loop_
_entity_poly.entity_id
_entity_poly.type
_entity_poly.pdbx_seq_one_letter_code
_entity_poly.pdbx_strand_id
1 'polypeptide(L)' 'MATELFSGDGAYFARLSGGTVLVWSKDTEGWTKGRCELPKNAAQIGFEALPEELREEVLAVLARADAVQGPIGGTNN' A
#
# COMPACT_ATOMS: atom_id res chain seq x y z
N MET A 1 -7.28 -12.28 1.33
CA MET A 1 -7.70 -11.43 0.19
C MET A 1 -6.48 -10.66 -0.27
N ALA A 2 -6.24 -10.57 -1.58
CA ALA A 2 -4.99 -10.03 -2.14
C ALA A 2 -5.01 -8.49 -2.16
N THR A 3 -3.87 -7.86 -1.89
CA THR A 3 -3.66 -6.43 -2.10
C THR A 3 -3.68 -6.12 -3.60
N GLU A 4 -4.48 -5.14 -4.00
CA GLU A 4 -4.49 -4.65 -5.38
C GLU A 4 -3.63 -3.40 -5.49
N LEU A 5 -2.77 -3.34 -6.51
CA LEU A 5 -1.90 -2.19 -6.77
C LEU A 5 -2.40 -1.40 -7.98
N PHE A 6 -2.25 -0.09 -7.93
CA PHE A 6 -2.63 0.81 -8.99
C PHE A 6 -1.57 1.90 -9.20
N SER A 7 -1.52 2.48 -10.38
CA SER A 7 -0.74 3.68 -10.67
C SER A 7 -1.62 4.76 -11.30
N GLY A 8 -1.32 6.02 -11.01
CA GLY A 8 -2.05 7.16 -11.57
C GLY A 8 -1.45 8.48 -11.11
N ASP A 9 -1.45 9.47 -12.00
CA ASP A 9 -1.00 10.84 -11.69
C ASP A 9 0.43 10.92 -11.11
N GLY A 10 1.32 10.03 -11.55
CA GLY A 10 2.70 9.95 -11.03
C GLY A 10 2.84 9.36 -9.62
N ALA A 11 1.74 8.86 -9.04
CA ALA A 11 1.70 8.18 -7.76
C ALA A 11 1.32 6.70 -7.90
N TYR A 12 1.61 5.94 -6.84
CA TYR A 12 1.26 4.53 -6.72
C TYR A 12 0.27 4.33 -5.59
N PHE A 13 -0.66 3.40 -5.76
CA PHE A 13 -1.72 3.15 -4.80
C PHE A 13 -1.79 1.66 -4.46
N ALA A 14 -2.08 1.33 -3.21
CA ALA A 14 -2.36 -0.04 -2.79
C ALA A 14 -3.68 -0.07 -2.03
N ARG A 15 -4.60 -0.91 -2.50
CA ARG A 15 -5.87 -1.19 -1.82
C ARG A 15 -5.69 -2.42 -0.93
N LEU A 16 -5.84 -2.21 0.37
CA LEU A 16 -5.76 -3.26 1.39
C LEU A 16 -7.09 -4.00 1.55
N SER A 17 -7.02 -5.20 2.14
CA SER A 17 -8.14 -6.05 2.54
C SER A 17 -8.94 -5.43 3.69
N GLY A 18 -9.68 -4.38 3.36
CA GLY A 18 -10.44 -3.54 4.29
C GLY A 18 -10.94 -2.25 3.66
N GLY A 19 -10.65 -2.01 2.38
CA GLY A 19 -11.06 -0.80 1.65
C GLY A 19 -10.14 0.40 1.91
N THR A 20 -9.14 0.27 2.80
CA THR A 20 -8.10 1.29 2.98
C THR A 20 -7.21 1.34 1.75
N VAL A 21 -7.09 2.53 1.16
CA VAL A 21 -6.19 2.79 0.04
C VAL A 21 -5.02 3.64 0.53
N LEU A 22 -3.82 3.13 0.32
CA LEU A 22 -2.57 3.83 0.55
C LEU A 22 -2.09 4.46 -0.74
N VAL A 23 -1.44 5.61 -0.65
CA VAL A 23 -0.81 6.31 -1.76
C VAL A 23 0.67 6.52 -1.44
N TRP A 24 1.52 6.33 -2.44
CA TRP A 24 2.93 6.67 -2.41
C TRP A 24 3.22 7.63 -3.55
N SER A 25 3.75 8.79 -3.18
CA SER A 25 4.16 9.84 -4.11
C SER A 25 5.65 10.09 -3.95
N LYS A 26 6.35 10.28 -5.07
CA LYS A 26 7.77 10.63 -5.04
C LYS A 26 7.90 12.14 -4.77
N ASP A 27 8.49 12.47 -3.64
CA ASP A 27 8.90 13.82 -3.28
C ASP A 27 10.40 14.01 -3.58
N THR A 28 10.89 15.25 -3.42
CA THR A 28 12.30 15.61 -3.60
C THR A 28 13.27 14.84 -2.69
N GLU A 29 12.82 14.42 -1.50
CA GLU A 29 13.65 13.68 -0.53
C GLU A 29 13.41 12.16 -0.53
N GLY A 30 12.46 11.65 -1.31
CA GLY A 30 12.15 10.22 -1.35
C GLY A 30 10.66 9.92 -1.53
N TRP A 31 10.23 8.71 -1.14
CA TRP A 31 8.81 8.34 -1.20
C TRP A 31 8.07 8.76 0.05
N THR A 32 6.98 9.49 -0.13
CA THR A 32 6.07 9.85 0.94
C THR A 32 4.85 8.96 0.87
N LYS A 33 4.45 8.40 2.02
CA LYS A 33 3.27 7.53 2.15
C LYS A 33 2.12 8.27 2.81
N GLY A 34 0.93 8.16 2.22
CA GLY A 34 -0.31 8.71 2.76
C GLY A 34 -1.47 7.73 2.64
N ARG A 35 -2.63 8.13 3.18
CA ARG A 35 -3.92 7.48 2.94
C ARG A 35 -4.74 8.40 2.05
N CYS A 36 -5.34 7.85 1.00
CA CYS A 36 -6.21 8.60 0.11
C CYS A 36 -7.34 7.69 -0.40
N GLU A 37 -8.24 8.24 -1.20
CA GLU A 37 -9.21 7.46 -1.98
C GLU A 37 -8.57 7.06 -3.32
N LEU A 38 -8.98 5.91 -3.87
CA LEU A 38 -8.48 5.47 -5.17
C LEU A 38 -9.06 6.37 -6.27
N PRO A 39 -8.22 7.08 -7.06
CA PRO A 39 -8.71 7.91 -8.14
C PRO A 39 -9.33 7.04 -9.26
N LYS A 40 -10.39 7.54 -9.90
CA LYS A 40 -11.10 6.83 -10.98
C LYS A 40 -10.23 6.52 -12.21
N ASN A 41 -9.15 7.28 -12.40
CA ASN A 41 -8.21 7.12 -13.50
C ASN A 41 -7.00 6.25 -13.13
N ALA A 42 -6.97 5.66 -11.93
CA ALA A 42 -5.88 4.77 -11.53
C ALA A 42 -5.97 3.46 -12.31
N ALA A 43 -4.87 3.07 -12.95
CA ALA A 43 -4.76 1.81 -13.68
C ALA A 43 -4.23 0.72 -12.74
N GLN A 44 -4.85 -0.46 -12.74
CA GLN A 44 -4.35 -1.59 -11.97
C GLN A 44 -3.01 -2.05 -12.54
N ILE A 45 -2.02 -2.23 -11.68
CA ILE A 45 -0.67 -2.66 -12.05
C ILE A 45 -0.24 -3.88 -11.23
N GLY A 46 0.76 -4.61 -11.74
CA GLY A 46 1.43 -5.67 -11.00
C GLY A 46 2.52 -5.12 -10.06
N PHE A 47 2.93 -5.93 -9.08
CA PHE A 47 4.02 -5.59 -8.16
C PHE A 47 5.36 -5.33 -8.89
N GLU A 48 5.56 -6.00 -10.03
CA GLU A 48 6.70 -5.79 -10.92
C GLU A 48 6.79 -4.37 -11.52
N ALA A 49 5.67 -3.66 -11.65
CA ALA A 49 5.64 -2.30 -12.19
C ALA A 49 6.04 -1.24 -11.17
N LEU A 50 6.11 -1.60 -9.87
CA LEU A 50 6.62 -0.71 -8.85
C LEU A 50 8.14 -0.54 -8.99
N PRO A 51 8.70 0.66 -8.75
CA PRO A 51 10.13 0.85 -8.64
C PRO A 51 10.69 0.06 -7.45
N GLU A 52 11.92 -0.45 -7.56
CA GLU A 52 12.54 -1.32 -6.56
C GLU A 52 12.59 -0.69 -5.17
N GLU A 53 12.98 0.59 -5.11
CA GLU A 53 12.97 1.43 -3.90
C GLU A 53 11.61 1.48 -3.21
N LEU A 54 10.52 1.38 -3.96
CA LEU A 54 9.16 1.41 -3.42
C LEU A 54 8.63 0.00 -3.10
N ARG A 55 9.10 -1.04 -3.82
CA ARG A 55 8.67 -2.43 -3.60
C ARG A 55 8.96 -2.86 -2.17
N GLU A 56 10.15 -2.56 -1.65
CA GLU A 56 10.55 -2.92 -0.29
C GLU A 56 9.63 -2.26 0.75
N GLU A 57 9.37 -0.97 0.59
CA GLU A 57 8.48 -0.20 1.47
C GLU A 57 7.03 -0.71 1.40
N VAL A 58 6.51 -0.98 0.21
CA VAL A 58 5.17 -1.55 0.01
C VAL A 58 5.09 -2.92 0.67
N LEU A 59 6.06 -3.82 0.44
CA LEU A 59 6.12 -5.13 1.08
C LEU A 59 6.13 -5.04 2.60
N ALA A 60 6.96 -4.16 3.17
CA ALA A 60 7.05 -3.96 4.61
C ALA A 60 5.71 -3.48 5.19
N VAL A 61 4.99 -2.60 4.49
CA VAL A 61 3.67 -2.12 4.89
C VAL A 61 2.62 -3.22 4.77
N LEU A 62 2.62 -4.00 3.69
CA LEU A 62 1.68 -5.10 3.50
C LEU A 62 1.89 -6.20 4.55
N ALA A 63 3.14 -6.57 4.84
CA ALA A 63 3.47 -7.52 5.89
C ALA A 63 2.98 -7.06 7.27
N ARG A 64 3.11 -5.75 7.58
CA ARG A 64 2.57 -5.17 8.82
C ARG A 64 1.05 -5.13 8.84
N ALA A 65 0.41 -4.81 7.72
CA ALA A 65 -1.05 -4.78 7.62
C ALA A 65 -1.66 -6.17 7.80
N ASP A 66 -1.04 -7.21 7.23
CA ASP A 66 -1.42 -8.60 7.40
C ASP A 66 -1.25 -9.04 8.87
N ALA A 67 -0.12 -8.70 9.49
CA ALA A 67 0.13 -8.97 10.91
C ALA A 67 -0.88 -8.29 11.85
N VAL A 68 -1.38 -7.08 11.51
CA VAL A 68 -2.41 -6.36 12.27
C VAL A 68 -3.80 -6.99 12.11
N GLN A 69 -4.05 -7.75 11.04
CA GLN A 69 -5.29 -8.53 10.86
C GLN A 69 -5.23 -9.94 11.47
N GLY A 70 -4.11 -10.32 12.11
CA GLY A 70 -4.05 -11.48 13.00
C GLY A 70 -5.01 -11.32 14.19
N PRO A 71 -5.46 -12.43 14.81
CA PRO A 71 -6.50 -12.37 15.83
C PRO A 71 -6.08 -11.43 16.95
N ILE A 72 -6.90 -10.41 17.20
CA ILE A 72 -6.94 -9.73 18.49
C ILE A 72 -7.39 -10.81 19.48
N GLY A 73 -6.41 -11.51 20.06
CA GLY A 73 -6.63 -12.71 20.86
C GLY A 73 -5.57 -12.82 21.95
N GLY A 74 -5.81 -12.10 23.06
CA GLY A 74 -5.26 -12.36 24.40
C GLY A 74 -3.79 -11.97 24.60
N THR A 75 -3.33 -11.50 25.75
CA THR A 75 -3.89 -11.58 27.09
C THR A 75 -3.17 -10.53 27.94
N ASN A 76 -3.94 -9.73 28.68
CA ASN A 76 -3.42 -9.00 29.84
C ASN A 76 -3.15 -10.05 30.92
N ASN A 77 -1.91 -10.20 31.37
CA ASN A 77 -1.61 -10.75 32.69
C ASN A 77 -0.39 -10.05 33.27
#